data_AF-A0A1C5QTJ3-F1
#
_entry.id   AF-A0A1C5QTJ3-F1
#
_cell.length_a   1.000
_cell.length_b   1.000
_cell.length_c   1.000
_cell.angle_alpha   90.00
_cell.angle_beta   90.00
_cell.angle_gamma   90.00
#
_symmetry.space_group_name_H-M   'P 1'
#
loop_
_entity.id
_entity.type
_entity.pdbx_description
1 polymer ?
#
loop_
_entity_poly.entity_id
_entity_poly.type
_entity_poly.pdbx_seq_one_letter_code
_entity_poly.pdbx_strand_id
1 'polypeptide(L)'
;MKKKWTTGKIIGVSMLLVLGVVILWIAFVASVYQLATVIEGIERTTAGRAGITGDSDDMEGYDIEDFLNGDSDEEYYDFEQDIRDDLSYEVELEEFDKEDYDCPEGAEARLIITYPVVTGDIPNVEEINRKLYEEVTATDEYITAVADLMEDGDSFEYQSECYVTYMDEDILSVAFQERGILNDSMIGAVIVSMNFDLQTGLPVGNTGILDIDDEFAIDFRKRCEEQNGEINGLNYYSDQQIREYLTNENSLIIFYTPLGMEVGINYDDGWATVTYKDYEKFTKQF
;
A
#
# COMPACT_ATOMS: atom_id res chain seq x y z
N MET A 1 -44.17 0.91 5.11
CA MET A 1 -43.98 2.12 4.28
C MET A 1 -42.50 2.25 3.96
N LYS A 2 -42.10 2.10 2.69
CA LYS A 2 -40.69 2.17 2.26
C LYS A 2 -40.23 3.63 2.28
N LYS A 3 -39.24 3.94 3.12
CA LYS A 3 -38.65 5.28 3.26
C LYS A 3 -37.80 5.54 2.00
N LYS A 4 -38.31 6.36 1.08
CA LYS A 4 -37.57 6.79 -0.11
C LYS A 4 -36.45 7.74 0.33
N TRP A 5 -35.22 7.35 0.05
CA TRP A 5 -34.04 8.20 0.27
C TRP A 5 -34.02 9.33 -0.75
N THR A 6 -33.72 10.55 -0.29
CA THR A 6 -33.60 11.75 -1.12
C THR A 6 -32.27 11.76 -1.86
N THR A 7 -32.31 12.16 -3.13
CA THR A 7 -31.23 12.19 -4.13
C THR A 7 -29.89 12.74 -3.62
N GLY A 8 -29.87 13.63 -2.63
CA GLY A 8 -28.64 14.18 -2.03
C GLY A 8 -27.78 13.18 -1.24
N LYS A 9 -28.35 12.08 -0.70
CA LYS A 9 -27.56 11.04 0.00
C LYS A 9 -26.91 10.03 -0.96
N ILE A 10 -27.47 9.88 -2.16
CA ILE A 10 -26.92 8.99 -3.19
C ILE A 10 -25.64 9.60 -3.77
N ILE A 11 -25.60 10.93 -3.93
CA ILE A 11 -24.44 11.65 -4.48
C ILE A 11 -23.23 11.58 -3.53
N GLY A 12 -23.44 11.67 -2.20
CA GLY A 12 -22.35 11.55 -1.22
C GLY A 12 -21.75 10.13 -1.10
N VAL A 13 -22.56 9.08 -1.29
CA VAL A 13 -22.10 7.69 -1.27
C VAL A 13 -21.43 7.30 -2.60
N SER A 14 -21.88 7.86 -3.73
CA SER A 14 -21.21 7.66 -5.01
C SER A 14 -19.86 8.40 -5.12
N MET A 15 -19.63 9.48 -4.37
CA MET A 15 -18.32 10.16 -4.35
C MET A 15 -17.27 9.43 -3.51
N LEU A 16 -17.67 8.69 -2.46
CA LEU A 16 -16.77 7.80 -1.71
C LEU A 16 -16.36 6.56 -2.51
N LEU A 17 -17.22 6.10 -3.42
CA LEU A 17 -16.94 4.99 -4.37
C LEU A 17 -16.06 5.39 -5.57
N VAL A 18 -15.80 6.69 -5.76
CA VAL A 18 -14.92 7.18 -6.84
C VAL A 18 -13.45 7.21 -6.40
N LEU A 19 -13.15 7.10 -5.10
CA LEU A 19 -11.79 7.21 -4.56
C LEU A 19 -10.88 6.02 -4.93
N GLY A 20 -11.38 4.78 -4.92
CA GLY A 20 -10.60 3.61 -5.38
C GLY A 20 -10.25 3.67 -6.88
N VAL A 21 -11.14 4.23 -7.71
CA VAL A 21 -10.89 4.46 -9.14
C VAL A 21 -9.82 5.56 -9.35
N VAL A 22 -9.63 6.46 -8.38
CA VAL A 22 -8.61 7.51 -8.41
C VAL A 22 -7.23 6.97 -7.99
N ILE A 23 -7.15 5.96 -7.12
CA ILE A 23 -5.91 5.25 -6.76
C ILE A 23 -5.32 4.57 -7.99
N LEU A 24 -6.14 3.78 -8.69
CA LEU A 24 -5.75 3.17 -9.96
C LEU A 24 -5.46 4.21 -11.04
N TRP A 25 -6.16 5.35 -11.08
CA TRP A 25 -5.86 6.42 -12.05
C TRP A 25 -4.55 7.16 -11.76
N ILE A 26 -4.19 7.36 -10.50
CA ILE A 26 -2.93 8.02 -10.11
C ILE A 26 -1.77 7.03 -10.31
N ALA A 27 -1.93 5.75 -9.95
CA ALA A 27 -0.98 4.69 -10.27
C ALA A 27 -0.84 4.48 -11.79
N PHE A 28 -1.94 4.55 -12.55
CA PHE A 28 -1.95 4.51 -14.02
C PHE A 28 -1.24 5.73 -14.62
N VAL A 29 -1.50 6.95 -14.14
CA VAL A 29 -0.81 8.15 -14.64
C VAL A 29 0.66 8.16 -14.24
N ALA A 30 0.99 7.80 -12.99
CA ALA A 30 2.38 7.74 -12.52
C ALA A 30 3.18 6.65 -13.25
N SER A 31 2.62 5.45 -13.43
CA SER A 31 3.27 4.36 -14.19
C SER A 31 3.42 4.68 -15.67
N VAL A 32 2.43 5.29 -16.33
CA VAL A 32 2.56 5.74 -17.73
C VAL A 32 3.64 6.83 -17.87
N TYR A 33 3.76 7.75 -16.89
CA TYR A 33 4.83 8.76 -16.87
C TYR A 33 6.21 8.15 -16.58
N GLN A 34 6.30 7.19 -15.66
CA GLN A 34 7.53 6.47 -15.32
C GLN A 34 7.99 5.59 -16.49
N LEU A 35 7.09 4.84 -17.14
CA LEU A 35 7.38 4.05 -18.33
C LEU A 35 7.86 4.94 -19.48
N ALA A 36 7.19 6.07 -19.73
CA ALA A 36 7.62 7.02 -20.77
C ALA A 36 8.99 7.66 -20.48
N THR A 37 9.32 7.94 -19.21
CA THR A 37 10.63 8.50 -18.83
C THR A 37 11.74 7.46 -18.83
N VAL A 38 11.44 6.21 -18.49
CA VAL A 38 12.36 5.06 -18.62
C VAL A 38 12.65 4.80 -20.10
N ILE A 39 11.64 4.77 -20.98
CA ILE A 39 11.81 4.61 -22.43
C ILE A 39 12.61 5.78 -23.03
N GLU A 40 12.29 7.05 -22.70
CA GLU A 40 13.09 8.20 -23.15
C GLU A 40 14.55 8.18 -22.62
N GLY A 41 14.75 7.65 -21.41
CA GLY A 41 16.06 7.46 -20.79
C GLY A 41 16.91 6.39 -21.50
N ILE A 42 16.28 5.28 -21.89
CA ILE A 42 16.87 4.18 -22.66
C ILE A 42 17.20 4.64 -24.10
N GLU A 43 16.31 5.38 -24.76
CA GLU A 43 16.58 5.91 -26.11
C GLU A 43 17.74 6.92 -26.11
N ARG A 44 17.84 7.81 -25.11
CA ARG A 44 18.95 8.77 -24.97
C ARG A 44 20.28 8.09 -24.67
N THR A 45 20.30 7.05 -23.84
CA THR A 45 21.52 6.27 -23.57
C THR A 45 21.93 5.41 -24.77
N THR A 46 20.98 4.88 -25.54
CA THR A 46 21.26 4.08 -26.75
C THR A 46 21.72 4.94 -27.93
N ALA A 47 21.15 6.14 -28.12
CA ALA A 47 21.64 7.12 -29.09
C ALA A 47 22.99 7.73 -28.70
N GLY A 48 23.27 7.86 -27.39
CA GLY A 48 24.57 8.30 -26.85
C GLY A 48 25.68 7.23 -26.89
N ARG A 49 25.33 5.93 -26.77
CA ARG A 49 26.28 4.80 -26.77
C ARG A 49 26.79 4.40 -28.15
N ALA A 50 26.29 4.97 -29.24
CA ALA A 50 26.94 4.83 -30.55
C ALA A 50 28.27 5.62 -30.66
N GLY A 51 28.69 6.37 -29.63
CA GLY A 51 29.78 7.34 -29.72
C GLY A 51 31.00 7.15 -28.82
N ILE A 52 30.95 6.44 -27.68
CA ILE A 52 32.10 6.40 -26.76
C ILE A 52 32.24 5.02 -26.13
N THR A 53 33.28 4.29 -26.55
CA THR A 53 33.84 3.15 -25.82
C THR A 53 34.56 3.67 -24.57
N GLY A 54 34.10 3.28 -23.38
CA GLY A 54 34.75 3.60 -22.12
C GLY A 54 34.15 2.77 -21.00
N ASP A 55 35.00 1.93 -20.40
CA ASP A 55 34.80 1.21 -19.14
C ASP A 55 34.10 2.07 -18.09
N SER A 56 33.06 1.51 -17.45
CA SER A 56 32.57 1.96 -16.15
C SER A 56 31.87 0.80 -15.46
N ASP A 57 32.68 -0.08 -14.87
CA ASP A 57 32.32 -0.77 -13.64
C ASP A 57 32.07 0.30 -12.56
N ASP A 58 31.22 -0.03 -11.57
CA ASP A 58 30.85 0.76 -10.38
C ASP A 58 29.52 1.53 -10.48
N MET A 59 28.41 0.79 -10.46
CA MET A 59 27.15 1.24 -9.85
C MET A 59 26.78 0.17 -8.82
N GLU A 60 27.14 0.39 -7.55
CA GLU A 60 26.68 -0.46 -6.44
C GLU A 60 25.15 -0.37 -6.38
N GLY A 61 24.49 -1.50 -6.65
CA GLY A 61 23.06 -1.65 -6.43
C GLY A 61 22.78 -1.53 -4.94
N TYR A 62 21.83 -0.67 -4.57
CA TYR A 62 21.30 -0.63 -3.22
C TYR A 62 20.53 -1.94 -2.98
N ASP A 63 21.11 -2.88 -2.24
CA ASP A 63 20.42 -4.10 -1.79
C ASP A 63 19.41 -3.71 -0.70
N ILE A 64 18.14 -3.52 -1.12
CA ILE A 64 16.99 -3.27 -0.24
C ILE A 64 16.67 -4.48 0.66
N GLU A 65 17.20 -5.67 0.35
CA GLU A 65 17.02 -6.87 1.18
C GLU A 65 17.61 -6.73 2.59
N ASP A 66 18.62 -5.87 2.80
CA ASP A 66 19.17 -5.58 4.13
C ASP A 66 18.26 -4.66 4.97
N PHE A 67 17.36 -3.87 4.33
CA PHE A 67 16.36 -3.06 5.04
C PHE A 67 15.15 -3.89 5.50
N LEU A 68 14.89 -5.01 4.80
CA LEU A 68 13.76 -5.90 5.07
C LEU A 68 14.08 -6.99 6.13
N ASN A 69 15.35 -7.19 6.46
CA ASN A 69 15.81 -8.22 7.41
C ASN A 69 16.46 -7.59 8.66
N GLY A 70 15.79 -6.61 9.27
CA GLY A 70 16.14 -6.17 10.62
C GLY A 70 15.84 -7.27 11.63
N ASP A 71 16.73 -7.49 12.60
CA ASP A 71 16.40 -8.29 13.79
C ASP A 71 15.16 -7.67 14.46
N SER A 72 14.13 -8.46 14.74
CA SER A 72 12.89 -7.97 15.36
C SER A 72 13.19 -7.19 16.64
N ASP A 73 12.95 -5.89 16.64
CA ASP A 73 13.10 -5.05 17.83
C ASP A 73 11.79 -5.08 18.61
N GLU A 74 11.79 -5.61 19.84
CA GLU A 74 10.60 -5.57 20.70
C GLU A 74 10.08 -4.13 20.96
N GLU A 75 10.89 -3.11 20.65
CA GLU A 75 10.50 -1.72 20.73
C GLU A 75 9.59 -1.25 19.57
N TYR A 76 9.66 -1.81 18.38
CA TYR A 76 8.92 -1.35 17.20
C TYR A 76 8.18 -2.47 16.51
N TYR A 77 7.14 -2.14 15.75
CA TYR A 77 6.38 -3.16 15.03
C TYR A 77 7.08 -3.51 13.72
N ASP A 78 7.27 -4.81 13.49
CA ASP A 78 7.65 -5.38 12.21
C ASP A 78 6.47 -6.17 11.65
N PHE A 79 6.36 -6.27 10.32
CA PHE A 79 5.27 -7.01 9.70
C PHE A 79 5.28 -8.49 10.11
N GLU A 80 4.29 -8.90 10.89
CA GLU A 80 4.03 -10.27 11.27
C GLU A 80 2.53 -10.61 11.23
N GLN A 81 2.20 -11.89 11.34
CA GLN A 81 0.80 -12.34 11.34
C GLN A 81 0.28 -12.40 12.78
N ASP A 82 -0.46 -11.37 13.18
CA ASP A 82 -1.10 -11.26 14.50
C ASP A 82 -2.44 -12.00 14.58
N ILE A 83 -2.54 -13.15 13.92
CA ILE A 83 -3.77 -13.94 13.87
C ILE A 83 -4.01 -14.64 15.21
N ARG A 84 -5.23 -14.47 15.74
CA ARG A 84 -5.70 -15.05 17.00
C ARG A 84 -6.79 -16.08 16.78
N ASP A 85 -6.83 -17.09 17.63
CA ASP A 85 -7.80 -18.19 17.61
C ASP A 85 -8.81 -18.14 18.78
N ASP A 86 -8.76 -17.08 19.59
CA ASP A 86 -9.55 -16.91 20.82
C ASP A 86 -10.69 -15.89 20.72
N LEU A 87 -11.11 -15.54 19.49
CA LEU A 87 -12.16 -14.56 19.20
C LEU A 87 -13.48 -15.21 18.73
N SER A 88 -14.54 -14.41 18.61
CA SER A 88 -15.84 -14.83 18.06
C SER A 88 -15.85 -15.06 16.53
N TYR A 89 -14.74 -14.75 15.86
CA TYR A 89 -14.52 -14.90 14.43
C TYR A 89 -13.10 -15.41 14.16
N GLU A 90 -12.89 -15.89 12.94
CA GLU A 90 -11.64 -16.44 12.46
C GLU A 90 -11.24 -15.71 11.17
N VAL A 91 -9.93 -15.61 10.93
CA VAL A 91 -9.35 -15.08 9.69
C VAL A 91 -8.44 -16.15 9.11
N GLU A 92 -8.69 -16.53 7.86
CA GLU A 92 -7.81 -17.40 7.08
C GLU A 92 -7.22 -16.60 5.92
N LEU A 93 -5.96 -16.87 5.58
CA LEU A 93 -5.32 -16.27 4.41
C LEU A 93 -5.53 -17.18 3.20
N GLU A 94 -6.05 -16.61 2.12
CA GLU A 94 -6.15 -17.24 0.81
C GLU A 94 -5.15 -16.59 -0.16
N GLU A 95 -4.79 -17.33 -1.22
CA GLU A 95 -3.89 -16.85 -2.27
C GLU A 95 -4.64 -16.80 -3.61
N PHE A 96 -4.46 -15.70 -4.32
CA PHE A 96 -4.83 -15.52 -5.72
C PHE A 96 -3.55 -15.47 -6.55
N ASP A 97 -3.35 -16.47 -7.42
CA ASP A 97 -2.22 -16.55 -8.34
C ASP A 97 -2.73 -16.68 -9.79
N LYS A 98 -2.29 -15.77 -10.65
CA LYS A 98 -2.71 -15.69 -12.06
C LYS A 98 -1.54 -15.34 -12.96
N GLU A 99 -1.35 -16.13 -14.01
CA GLU A 99 -0.28 -15.99 -15.02
C GLU A 99 -0.81 -15.87 -16.46
N ASP A 100 -2.13 -16.03 -16.67
CA ASP A 100 -2.74 -16.18 -18.00
C ASP A 100 -3.26 -14.85 -18.59
N TYR A 101 -2.45 -13.79 -18.48
CA TYR A 101 -2.74 -12.48 -19.08
C TYR A 101 -2.51 -12.49 -20.61
N ASP A 102 -3.26 -11.63 -21.32
CA ASP A 102 -3.07 -11.42 -22.76
C ASP A 102 -1.87 -10.48 -22.98
N CYS A 103 -0.72 -11.05 -23.30
CA CYS A 103 0.55 -10.34 -23.44
C CYS A 103 1.08 -10.37 -24.88
N PRO A 104 1.93 -9.40 -25.28
CA PRO A 104 2.71 -9.43 -26.51
C PRO A 104 3.59 -10.68 -26.67
N GLU A 105 4.22 -10.86 -27.83
CA GLU A 105 4.97 -12.08 -28.12
C GLU A 105 6.17 -12.24 -27.19
N GLY A 106 6.20 -13.34 -26.43
CA GLY A 106 7.28 -13.65 -25.51
C GLY A 106 7.27 -12.83 -24.22
N ALA A 107 6.29 -11.95 -24.03
CA ALA A 107 6.06 -11.26 -22.77
C ALA A 107 5.24 -12.11 -21.80
N GLU A 108 5.41 -11.90 -20.51
CA GLU A 108 4.69 -12.61 -19.45
C GLU A 108 4.31 -11.67 -18.30
N ALA A 109 3.07 -11.79 -17.80
CA ALA A 109 2.62 -11.08 -16.62
C ALA A 109 2.10 -12.06 -15.57
N ARG A 110 2.35 -11.76 -14.29
CA ARG A 110 1.88 -12.56 -13.16
C ARG A 110 1.37 -11.69 -12.02
N LEU A 111 0.31 -12.16 -11.39
CA LEU A 111 -0.26 -11.58 -10.18
C LEU A 111 -0.29 -12.62 -9.07
N ILE A 112 0.33 -12.31 -7.94
CA ILE A 112 0.29 -13.12 -6.72
C ILE A 112 -0.19 -12.23 -5.58
N ILE A 113 -1.36 -12.51 -5.01
CA ILE A 113 -1.91 -11.77 -3.86
C ILE A 113 -2.33 -12.74 -2.78
N THR A 114 -1.83 -12.55 -1.57
CA THR A 114 -2.45 -13.14 -0.37
C THR A 114 -3.50 -12.17 0.17
N TYR A 115 -4.68 -12.64 0.56
CA TYR A 115 -5.74 -11.81 1.13
C TYR A 115 -6.49 -12.53 2.27
N PRO A 116 -7.07 -11.80 3.23
CA PRO A 116 -7.77 -12.40 4.34
C PRO A 116 -9.23 -12.70 4.01
N VAL A 117 -9.72 -13.84 4.50
CA VAL A 117 -11.12 -14.25 4.50
C VAL A 117 -11.58 -14.35 5.94
N VAL A 118 -12.56 -13.52 6.29
CA VAL A 118 -13.13 -13.44 7.63
C VAL A 118 -14.38 -14.32 7.70
N THR A 119 -14.49 -15.15 8.74
CA THR A 119 -15.69 -15.96 9.01
C THR A 119 -16.05 -15.88 10.49
N GLY A 120 -17.33 -15.98 10.83
CA GLY A 120 -17.77 -15.89 12.23
C GLY A 120 -19.05 -15.08 12.41
N ASP A 121 -19.40 -14.79 13.66
CA ASP A 121 -20.60 -14.03 14.03
C ASP A 121 -20.30 -12.54 14.21
N ILE A 122 -19.87 -11.88 13.13
CA ILE A 122 -19.64 -10.43 13.10
C ILE A 122 -20.63 -9.73 12.16
N PRO A 123 -21.08 -8.51 12.51
CA PRO A 123 -21.90 -7.67 11.63
C PRO A 123 -21.27 -7.49 10.25
N ASN A 124 -22.06 -7.64 9.19
CA ASN A 124 -21.67 -7.38 7.79
C ASN A 124 -20.39 -8.09 7.32
N VAL A 125 -20.08 -9.30 7.82
CA VAL A 125 -18.90 -10.08 7.40
C VAL A 125 -18.74 -10.19 5.87
N GLU A 126 -19.86 -10.32 5.13
CA GLU A 126 -19.85 -10.35 3.66
C GLU A 126 -19.30 -9.05 3.05
N GLU A 127 -19.62 -7.90 3.64
CA GLU A 127 -19.14 -6.59 3.17
C GLU A 127 -17.66 -6.38 3.51
N ILE A 128 -17.22 -6.86 4.68
CA ILE A 128 -15.79 -6.86 5.07
C ILE A 128 -14.98 -7.68 4.06
N ASN A 129 -15.38 -8.93 3.82
CA ASN A 129 -14.72 -9.79 2.83
C ASN A 129 -14.77 -9.21 1.42
N ARG A 130 -15.89 -8.59 1.04
CA ARG A 130 -16.01 -7.90 -0.25
C ARG A 130 -15.01 -6.77 -0.37
N LYS A 131 -14.77 -6.00 0.71
CA LYS A 131 -13.78 -4.92 0.74
C LYS A 131 -12.34 -5.42 0.70
N LEU A 132 -12.03 -6.46 1.46
CA LEU A 132 -10.71 -7.10 1.42
C LEU A 132 -10.39 -7.64 0.02
N TYR A 133 -11.39 -8.23 -0.65
CA TYR A 133 -11.25 -8.74 -2.01
C TYR A 133 -11.26 -7.63 -3.09
N GLU A 134 -11.62 -6.39 -2.77
CA GLU A 134 -11.56 -5.29 -3.74
C GLU A 134 -10.11 -5.06 -4.22
N GLU A 135 -9.09 -5.25 -3.36
CA GLU A 135 -7.67 -5.15 -3.76
C GLU A 135 -7.30 -6.18 -4.82
N VAL A 136 -7.73 -7.44 -4.64
CA VAL A 136 -7.49 -8.50 -5.63
C VAL A 136 -8.07 -8.10 -6.98
N THR A 137 -9.32 -7.62 -6.99
CA THR A 137 -9.98 -7.21 -8.24
C THR A 137 -9.36 -5.97 -8.87
N ALA A 138 -8.99 -4.98 -8.06
CA ALA A 138 -8.39 -3.74 -8.53
C ALA A 138 -7.02 -4.01 -9.17
N THR A 139 -6.22 -4.87 -8.55
CA THR A 139 -4.91 -5.24 -9.06
C THR A 139 -5.02 -6.12 -10.30
N ASP A 140 -5.93 -7.10 -10.36
CA ASP A 140 -6.13 -7.89 -11.58
C ASP A 140 -6.50 -7.02 -12.80
N GLU A 141 -7.35 -6.01 -12.60
CA GLU A 141 -7.67 -5.01 -13.62
C GLU A 141 -6.44 -4.16 -14.01
N TYR A 142 -5.61 -3.78 -13.04
CA TYR A 142 -4.36 -3.07 -13.28
C TYR A 142 -3.36 -3.89 -14.11
N ILE A 143 -3.08 -5.15 -13.72
CA ILE A 143 -2.14 -6.00 -14.45
C ILE A 143 -2.64 -6.26 -15.88
N THR A 144 -3.95 -6.43 -16.06
CA THR A 144 -4.55 -6.53 -17.40
C THR A 144 -4.23 -5.31 -18.25
N ALA A 145 -4.32 -4.10 -17.69
CA ALA A 145 -3.99 -2.87 -18.39
C ALA A 145 -2.47 -2.69 -18.63
N VAL A 146 -1.62 -3.18 -17.71
CA VAL A 146 -0.16 -3.18 -17.90
C VAL A 146 0.23 -4.13 -19.01
N ALA A 147 -0.34 -5.34 -19.04
CA ALA A 147 -0.07 -6.35 -20.07
C ALA A 147 -0.29 -5.82 -21.50
N ASP A 148 -1.34 -5.02 -21.70
CA ASP A 148 -1.64 -4.35 -22.98
C ASP A 148 -0.56 -3.33 -23.43
N LEU A 149 0.26 -2.85 -22.50
CA LEU A 149 1.29 -1.81 -22.71
C LEU A 149 2.72 -2.36 -22.74
N MET A 150 2.91 -3.65 -22.44
CA MET A 150 4.22 -4.29 -22.43
C MET A 150 4.85 -4.36 -23.83
N GLU A 151 6.17 -4.49 -23.89
CA GLU A 151 6.92 -4.77 -25.11
C GLU A 151 7.17 -6.28 -25.27
N ASP A 152 7.51 -6.70 -26.49
CA ASP A 152 7.86 -8.10 -26.76
C ASP A 152 9.03 -8.55 -25.86
N GLY A 153 8.85 -9.63 -25.12
CA GLY A 153 9.86 -10.17 -24.21
C GLY A 153 9.92 -9.55 -22.82
N ASP A 154 9.04 -8.60 -22.48
CA ASP A 154 8.94 -8.07 -21.11
C ASP A 154 8.40 -9.11 -20.12
N SER A 155 8.88 -9.08 -18.89
CA SER A 155 8.35 -9.85 -17.77
C SER A 155 7.87 -8.90 -16.68
N PHE A 156 6.62 -9.06 -16.24
CA PHE A 156 6.05 -8.24 -15.18
C PHE A 156 5.42 -9.11 -14.10
N GLU A 157 5.84 -8.95 -12.85
CA GLU A 157 5.24 -9.63 -11.71
C GLU A 157 4.78 -8.61 -10.69
N TYR A 158 3.56 -8.80 -10.20
CA TYR A 158 3.03 -8.05 -9.08
C TYR A 158 2.76 -8.99 -7.92
N GLN A 159 3.35 -8.67 -6.77
CA GLN A 159 3.23 -9.42 -5.53
C GLN A 159 2.56 -8.55 -4.47
N SER A 160 1.57 -9.08 -3.77
CA SER A 160 0.97 -8.46 -2.59
C SER A 160 0.88 -9.48 -1.46
N GLU A 161 1.60 -9.21 -0.38
CA GLU A 161 1.58 -10.02 0.83
C GLU A 161 0.69 -9.36 1.89
N CYS A 162 -0.36 -10.06 2.32
CA CYS A 162 -1.28 -9.57 3.33
C CYS A 162 -0.85 -10.01 4.73
N TYR A 163 -0.88 -9.06 5.65
CA TYR A 163 -0.67 -9.24 7.08
C TYR A 163 -1.95 -8.86 7.83
N VAL A 164 -2.43 -9.75 8.69
CA VAL A 164 -3.37 -9.36 9.75
C VAL A 164 -2.53 -8.72 10.85
N THR A 165 -2.51 -7.39 10.88
CA THR A 165 -1.63 -6.63 11.79
C THR A 165 -2.27 -6.43 13.16
N TYR A 166 -3.59 -6.58 13.28
CA TYR A 166 -4.27 -6.57 14.56
C TYR A 166 -5.66 -7.19 14.46
N MET A 167 -6.06 -7.95 15.48
CA MET A 167 -7.42 -8.42 15.63
C MET A 167 -7.86 -8.56 17.09
N ASP A 168 -9.05 -8.02 17.39
CA ASP A 168 -9.82 -8.30 18.60
C ASP A 168 -11.33 -8.30 18.27
N GLU A 169 -12.20 -8.32 19.29
CA GLU A 169 -13.66 -8.36 19.09
C GLU A 169 -14.24 -7.05 18.50
N ASP A 170 -13.48 -5.95 18.54
CA ASP A 170 -13.94 -4.62 18.15
C ASP A 170 -13.28 -4.13 16.85
N ILE A 171 -12.06 -4.55 16.56
CA ILE A 171 -11.24 -4.06 15.45
C ILE A 171 -10.59 -5.23 14.69
N LEU A 172 -10.63 -5.14 13.36
CA LEU A 172 -9.74 -5.89 12.47
C LEU A 172 -8.90 -4.89 11.67
N SER A 173 -7.59 -5.08 11.66
CA SER A 173 -6.64 -4.28 10.89
C SER A 173 -5.77 -5.18 10.04
N VAL A 174 -5.62 -4.80 8.78
CA VAL A 174 -4.82 -5.54 7.80
C VAL A 174 -3.94 -4.58 7.00
N ALA A 175 -2.79 -5.06 6.57
CA ALA A 175 -1.89 -4.35 5.68
C ALA A 175 -1.42 -5.27 4.56
N PHE A 176 -1.38 -4.73 3.34
CA PHE A 176 -0.84 -5.36 2.16
C PHE A 176 0.49 -4.70 1.84
N GLN A 177 1.55 -5.50 1.79
CA GLN A 177 2.84 -5.07 1.27
C GLN A 177 2.91 -5.44 -0.21
N GLU A 178 2.91 -4.42 -1.07
CA GLU A 178 2.75 -4.59 -2.50
C GLU A 178 4.04 -4.22 -3.23
N ARG A 179 4.39 -5.00 -4.27
CA ARG A 179 5.61 -4.82 -5.05
C ARG A 179 5.34 -5.10 -6.53
N GLY A 180 5.83 -4.23 -7.39
CA GLY A 180 5.87 -4.44 -8.84
C GLY A 180 7.30 -4.68 -9.31
N ILE A 181 7.50 -5.71 -10.12
CA ILE A 181 8.80 -6.14 -10.65
C ILE A 181 8.68 -6.20 -12.18
N LEU A 182 9.46 -5.39 -12.89
CA LEU A 182 9.55 -5.38 -14.35
C LEU A 182 10.96 -5.79 -14.76
N ASN A 183 11.10 -6.87 -15.52
CA ASN A 183 12.39 -7.37 -16.02
C ASN A 183 13.43 -7.49 -14.89
N ASP A 184 13.08 -8.25 -13.86
CA ASP A 184 13.86 -8.48 -12.63
C ASP A 184 14.20 -7.20 -11.81
N SER A 185 13.60 -6.06 -12.15
CA SER A 185 13.84 -4.78 -11.46
C SER A 185 12.59 -4.36 -10.69
N MET A 186 12.73 -4.08 -9.39
CA MET A 186 11.64 -3.50 -8.60
C MET A 186 11.34 -2.08 -9.10
N ILE A 187 10.09 -1.85 -9.52
CA ILE A 187 9.64 -0.56 -10.08
C ILE A 187 8.72 0.21 -9.14
N GLY A 188 8.24 -0.43 -8.08
CA GLY A 188 7.41 0.21 -7.07
C GLY A 188 7.17 -0.72 -5.89
N ALA A 189 7.04 -0.12 -4.72
CA ALA A 189 6.62 -0.82 -3.53
C ALA A 189 5.82 0.11 -2.61
N VAL A 190 4.67 -0.35 -2.12
CA VAL A 190 3.74 0.44 -1.32
C VAL A 190 3.11 -0.42 -0.23
N ILE A 191 2.63 0.24 0.83
CA ILE A 191 1.78 -0.37 1.85
C ILE A 191 0.35 0.13 1.68
N VAL A 192 -0.59 -0.79 1.48
CA VAL A 192 -2.02 -0.50 1.52
C VAL A 192 -2.57 -1.02 2.86
N SER A 193 -3.34 -0.21 3.57
CA SER A 193 -3.85 -0.59 4.90
C SER A 193 -5.36 -0.42 4.98
N MET A 194 -6.03 -1.37 5.65
CA MET A 194 -7.46 -1.34 5.88
C MET A 194 -7.80 -1.62 7.34
N ASN A 195 -8.72 -0.82 7.87
CA ASN A 195 -9.20 -0.92 9.23
C ASN A 195 -10.71 -1.12 9.24
N PHE A 196 -11.21 -2.01 10.10
CA PHE A 196 -12.63 -2.32 10.21
C PHE A 196 -13.08 -2.23 11.65
N ASP A 197 -14.18 -1.51 11.88
CA ASP A 197 -14.93 -1.53 13.14
C ASP A 197 -15.89 -2.72 13.09
N LEU A 198 -15.62 -3.73 13.91
CA LEU A 198 -16.39 -4.97 13.98
C LEU A 198 -17.68 -4.83 14.77
N GLN A 199 -17.82 -3.79 15.61
CA GLN A 199 -19.10 -3.51 16.27
C GLN A 199 -20.16 -3.04 15.26
N THR A 200 -19.73 -2.30 14.23
CA THR A 200 -20.62 -1.80 13.16
C THR A 200 -20.53 -2.61 11.87
N GLY A 201 -19.45 -3.38 11.68
CA GLY A 201 -19.16 -4.11 10.46
C GLY A 201 -18.85 -3.20 9.29
N LEU A 202 -18.14 -2.09 9.53
CA LEU A 202 -17.86 -1.07 8.51
C LEU A 202 -16.36 -0.74 8.43
N PRO A 203 -15.84 -0.46 7.23
CA PRO A 203 -14.50 0.09 7.07
C PRO A 203 -14.37 1.45 7.75
N VAL A 204 -13.22 1.68 8.38
CA VAL A 204 -12.80 2.95 8.97
C VAL A 204 -11.84 3.63 7.99
N GLY A 205 -12.16 4.85 7.55
CA GLY A 205 -11.26 5.62 6.69
C GLY A 205 -10.06 6.13 7.48
N ASN A 206 -8.85 5.92 6.96
CA ASN A 206 -7.60 6.16 7.68
C ASN A 206 -7.43 7.63 8.08
N THR A 207 -7.78 8.59 7.21
CA THR A 207 -7.71 10.01 7.58
C THR A 207 -8.70 10.41 8.68
N GLY A 208 -9.66 9.54 9.00
CA GLY A 208 -10.62 9.71 10.08
C GLY A 208 -10.11 9.29 11.46
N ILE A 209 -9.00 8.54 11.54
CA ILE A 209 -8.52 7.90 12.78
C ILE A 209 -7.78 8.91 13.67
N LEU A 210 -6.78 9.60 13.11
CA LEU A 210 -5.93 10.55 13.83
C LEU A 210 -6.18 12.00 13.40
N ASP A 211 -5.94 12.93 14.33
CA ASP A 211 -5.86 14.37 14.07
C ASP A 211 -4.43 14.75 13.74
N ILE A 212 -4.16 14.86 12.44
CA ILE A 212 -2.82 15.07 11.89
C ILE A 212 -2.65 16.55 11.54
N ASP A 213 -1.90 17.26 12.38
CA ASP A 213 -1.53 18.66 12.21
C ASP A 213 -0.02 18.83 11.92
N ASP A 214 0.46 20.07 11.92
CA ASP A 214 1.87 20.37 11.66
C ASP A 214 2.77 19.85 12.79
N GLU A 215 2.29 19.81 14.04
CA GLU A 215 3.05 19.27 15.18
C GLU A 215 3.20 17.75 15.07
N PHE A 216 2.15 17.05 14.62
CA PHE A 216 2.21 15.61 14.33
C PHE A 216 3.25 15.29 13.26
N ALA A 217 3.32 16.05 12.16
CA ALA A 217 4.29 15.79 11.09
C ALA A 217 5.76 15.96 11.55
N ILE A 218 6.02 16.93 12.43
CA ILE A 218 7.35 17.12 13.05
C ILE A 218 7.67 15.95 13.99
N ASP A 219 6.70 15.52 14.80
CA ASP A 219 6.84 14.35 15.69
C ASP A 219 7.08 13.07 14.89
N PHE A 220 6.36 12.87 13.79
CA PHE A 220 6.54 11.77 12.85
C PHE A 220 7.95 11.70 12.30
N ARG A 221 8.46 12.82 11.75
CA ARG A 221 9.85 12.83 11.24
C ARG A 221 10.84 12.46 12.33
N LYS A 222 10.68 13.04 13.53
CA LYS A 222 11.58 12.80 14.66
C LYS A 222 11.57 11.32 15.07
N ARG A 223 10.40 10.71 15.21
CA ARG A 223 10.27 9.29 15.55
C ARG A 223 10.77 8.38 14.45
N CYS A 224 10.57 8.77 13.19
CA CYS A 224 11.09 8.03 12.04
C CYS A 224 12.62 7.99 12.05
N GLU A 225 13.28 9.10 12.38
CA GLU A 225 14.75 9.13 12.55
C GLU A 225 15.20 8.28 13.76
N GLU A 226 14.43 8.27 14.84
CA GLU A 226 14.71 7.48 16.06
C GLU A 226 14.53 5.97 15.83
N GLN A 227 13.50 5.55 15.08
CA GLN A 227 13.17 4.15 14.79
C GLN A 227 13.98 3.57 13.62
N ASN A 228 14.01 4.26 12.49
CA ASN A 228 14.55 3.73 11.22
C ASN A 228 15.95 4.27 10.88
N GLY A 229 16.47 5.20 11.68
CA GLY A 229 17.66 5.96 11.31
C GLY A 229 17.39 6.98 10.19
N GLU A 230 18.44 7.42 9.51
CA GLU A 230 18.32 8.41 8.43
C GLU A 230 17.69 7.77 7.17
N ILE A 231 16.44 8.10 6.88
CA ILE A 231 15.78 7.75 5.62
C ILE A 231 16.03 8.85 4.59
N ASN A 232 16.96 8.60 3.66
CA ASN A 232 17.33 9.55 2.61
C ASN A 232 16.11 10.07 1.80
N GLY A 233 15.12 9.21 1.54
CA GLY A 233 13.88 9.58 0.85
C GLY A 233 13.08 10.67 1.57
N LEU A 234 12.96 10.59 2.91
CA LEU A 234 12.21 11.57 3.71
C LEU A 234 12.91 12.93 3.80
N ASN A 235 14.23 12.98 3.61
CA ASN A 235 15.01 14.21 3.65
C ASN A 235 14.71 15.15 2.46
N TYR A 236 14.11 14.64 1.39
CA TYR A 236 13.68 15.46 0.24
C TYR A 236 12.39 16.25 0.52
N TYR A 237 11.63 15.87 1.54
CA TYR A 237 10.35 16.49 1.85
C TYR A 237 10.48 17.44 3.04
N SER A 238 9.79 18.57 2.98
CA SER A 238 9.56 19.44 4.15
C SER A 238 8.48 18.86 5.07
N ASP A 239 8.40 19.31 6.32
CA ASP A 239 7.37 18.85 7.27
C ASP A 239 5.94 19.14 6.78
N GLN A 240 5.76 20.25 6.05
CA GLN A 240 4.48 20.55 5.41
C GLN A 240 4.13 19.50 4.33
N GLN A 241 5.10 19.10 3.51
CA GLN A 241 4.88 18.05 2.51
C GLN A 241 4.60 16.72 3.21
N ILE A 242 5.36 16.34 4.23
CA ILE A 242 5.09 15.13 5.03
C ILE A 242 3.67 15.15 5.58
N ARG A 243 3.21 16.28 6.12
CA ARG A 243 1.81 16.42 6.56
C ARG A 243 0.81 16.23 5.42
N GLU A 244 1.08 16.76 4.22
CA GLU A 244 0.24 16.56 3.04
C GLU A 244 0.13 15.07 2.70
N TYR A 245 1.24 14.31 2.77
CA TYR A 245 1.22 12.85 2.61
C TYR A 245 0.44 12.15 3.75
N LEU A 246 0.66 12.55 5.01
CA LEU A 246 -0.01 11.99 6.17
C LEU A 246 -1.51 12.33 6.26
N THR A 247 -2.01 13.29 5.47
CA THR A 247 -3.44 13.67 5.45
C THR A 247 -4.15 13.28 4.16
N ASN A 248 -3.46 12.57 3.28
CA ASN A 248 -3.98 12.10 2.01
C ASN A 248 -4.22 10.59 2.07
N GLU A 249 -5.46 10.16 1.87
CA GLU A 249 -5.88 8.75 1.87
C GLU A 249 -5.03 7.86 0.95
N ASN A 250 -4.46 8.40 -0.14
CA ASN A 250 -3.70 7.62 -1.11
C ASN A 250 -2.27 7.33 -0.67
N SER A 251 -1.74 8.12 0.26
CA SER A 251 -0.36 7.98 0.73
C SER A 251 -0.27 7.61 2.20
N LEU A 252 -1.30 7.91 2.98
CA LEU A 252 -1.34 7.64 4.41
C LEU A 252 -1.39 6.13 4.68
N ILE A 253 -0.44 5.65 5.45
CA ILE A 253 -0.44 4.31 6.02
C ILE A 253 -0.90 4.45 7.47
N ILE A 254 -2.01 3.81 7.85
CA ILE A 254 -2.44 3.67 9.24
C ILE A 254 -3.00 2.29 9.45
N PHE A 255 -2.45 1.54 10.40
CA PHE A 255 -3.01 0.28 10.84
C PHE A 255 -2.75 0.04 12.34
N TYR A 256 -3.63 -0.71 12.98
CA TYR A 256 -3.47 -1.11 14.37
C TYR A 256 -2.47 -2.26 14.47
N THR A 257 -1.75 -2.32 15.60
CA THR A 257 -0.81 -3.39 15.95
C THR A 257 -0.92 -3.74 17.43
N PRO A 258 -0.41 -4.90 17.89
CA PRO A 258 -0.38 -5.20 19.33
C PRO A 258 0.44 -4.19 20.15
N LEU A 259 1.38 -3.48 19.52
CA LEU A 259 2.21 -2.46 20.16
C LEU A 259 1.57 -1.06 20.17
N GLY A 260 0.52 -0.84 19.37
CA GLY A 260 -0.17 0.45 19.27
C GLY A 260 -0.75 0.66 17.87
N MET A 261 -0.28 1.70 17.19
CA MET A 261 -0.68 2.02 15.82
C MET A 261 0.56 2.31 14.99
N GLU A 262 0.67 1.68 13.84
CA GLU A 262 1.68 2.01 12.85
C GLU A 262 1.15 3.14 11.97
N VAL A 263 1.92 4.21 11.83
CA VAL A 263 1.56 5.40 11.03
C VAL A 263 2.70 5.68 10.07
N GLY A 264 2.39 5.99 8.82
CA GLY A 264 3.43 6.24 7.82
C GLY A 264 2.93 6.88 6.54
N ILE A 265 3.85 6.97 5.59
CA ILE A 265 3.58 7.49 4.25
C ILE A 265 4.19 6.58 3.18
N ASN A 266 3.44 6.36 2.10
CA ASN A 266 3.98 5.96 0.81
C ASN A 266 4.49 7.21 0.06
N TYR A 267 5.70 7.13 -0.49
CA TYR A 267 6.34 8.14 -1.31
C TYR A 267 7.00 7.48 -2.54
N ASP A 268 7.55 8.29 -3.45
CA ASP A 268 7.99 7.81 -4.77
C ASP A 268 8.97 6.62 -4.73
N ASP A 269 9.86 6.57 -3.73
CA ASP A 269 10.90 5.55 -3.60
C ASP A 269 10.58 4.45 -2.55
N GLY A 270 9.33 4.37 -2.07
CA GLY A 270 8.90 3.34 -1.10
C GLY A 270 8.00 3.89 0.00
N TRP A 271 8.17 3.38 1.22
CA TRP A 271 7.39 3.81 2.37
C TRP A 271 8.25 4.03 3.61
N ALA A 272 7.73 4.81 4.55
CA ALA A 272 8.29 4.96 5.88
C ALA A 272 7.16 4.94 6.90
N THR A 273 7.32 4.12 7.92
CA THR A 273 6.34 3.98 9.00
C THR A 273 7.01 4.10 10.37
N VAL A 274 6.20 4.43 11.37
CA VAL A 274 6.58 4.62 12.75
C VAL A 274 5.53 4.01 13.67
N THR A 275 5.98 3.32 14.71
CA THR A 275 5.11 2.77 15.75
C THR A 275 4.74 3.84 16.79
N TYR A 276 3.47 4.22 16.82
CA TYR A 276 2.87 5.09 17.83
C TYR A 276 2.21 4.27 18.94
N LYS A 277 2.99 3.95 19.98
CA LYS A 277 2.46 3.31 21.22
C LYS A 277 1.50 4.19 22.02
N ASP A 278 1.49 5.49 21.73
CA ASP A 278 0.68 6.50 22.41
C ASP A 278 -0.27 7.25 21.46
N TYR A 279 -0.71 6.55 20.40
CA TYR A 279 -1.55 7.10 19.34
C TYR A 279 -2.86 7.70 19.85
N GLU A 280 -3.39 7.25 20.99
CA GLU A 280 -4.67 7.71 21.55
C GLU A 280 -4.65 9.21 21.85
N LYS A 281 -3.48 9.80 22.12
CA LYS A 281 -3.32 11.25 22.32
C LYS A 281 -3.63 12.06 21.07
N PHE A 282 -3.51 11.44 19.90
CA PHE A 282 -3.72 12.03 18.58
C PHE A 282 -5.05 11.61 17.97
N THR A 283 -5.87 10.80 18.67
CA THR A 283 -7.19 10.41 18.15
C THR A 283 -8.13 11.62 18.08
N LYS A 284 -8.93 11.69 17.02
CA LYS A 284 -9.95 12.74 16.87
C LYS A 284 -10.99 12.60 17.99
N GLN A 285 -11.03 13.58 18.90
CA GLN A 285 -12.08 13.68 19.90
C GLN A 285 -13.36 14.20 19.24
N PHE A 286 -14.45 13.42 19.29
CA PHE A 286 -15.78 13.80 18.81
C PHE A 286 -16.68 14.33 19.93
#